data_AF-A0AAU9X672-F1
#
_entry.id   AF-A0AAU9X672-F1
#
_cell.length_a   1.000
_cell.length_b   1.000
_cell.length_c   1.000
_cell.angle_alpha   90.00
_cell.angle_beta   90.00
_cell.angle_gamma   90.00
#
_symmetry.space_group_name_H-M   'P 1'
#
loop_
_entity.id
_entity.type
_entity.pdbx_description
1 polymer ?
#
loop_
_entity_poly.entity_id
_entity_poly.type
_entity_poly.pdbx_seq_one_letter_code
_entity_poly.pdbx_strand_id
1 'polypeptide(L)'
;AAIPGWSSRHSALSCKQILEAGDSKGDGEYWIDPEKNGSSLKVFCDMTTDGGGWLLVYNVIAGGTVPPTNLTIEKTYKGVSRYSNNRMVLSPGGMRKLRSCISFTQLRFHCRKQQHGRTFHVKTAANSSGEAVVGFFGGDTDVIPKACGSFEKLKGDNSVLASRCVEWGWENGAYHVGKWGLEGYKELYMYSAFIYGHHHWVTWPGHGRWECDDSRNDLTRGDFWKIYVR
;
A
#
# COMPACT_ATOMS: atom_id res chain seq x y z
N ALA A 1 -12.30 1.58 31.96
CA ALA A 1 -12.06 0.40 31.12
C ALA A 1 -10.71 0.56 30.43
N ALA A 2 -10.03 -0.53 30.09
CA ALA A 2 -8.83 -0.47 29.27
C ALA A 2 -9.19 -0.11 27.82
N ILE A 3 -8.43 0.78 27.18
CA ILE A 3 -8.72 1.30 25.84
C ILE A 3 -7.89 0.52 24.80
N PRO A 4 -8.51 -0.28 23.92
CA PRO A 4 -7.86 -0.96 22.80
C PRO A 4 -6.97 -0.05 21.95
N GLY A 5 -5.78 -0.54 21.60
CA GLY A 5 -4.84 0.15 20.73
C GLY A 5 -3.92 1.16 21.41
N TRP A 6 -4.15 1.52 22.68
CA TRP A 6 -3.42 2.61 23.32
C TRP A 6 -2.10 2.19 23.97
N SER A 7 -1.95 0.93 24.33
CA SER A 7 -0.71 0.39 24.90
C SER A 7 -0.47 -1.05 24.47
N SER A 8 0.76 -1.53 24.64
CA SER A 8 1.12 -2.92 24.33
C SER A 8 0.33 -3.95 25.13
N ARG A 9 -0.17 -3.58 26.33
CA ARG A 9 -0.99 -4.45 27.20
C ARG A 9 -2.45 -4.51 26.77
N HIS A 10 -2.91 -3.55 25.97
CA HIS A 10 -4.27 -3.45 25.47
C HIS A 10 -4.24 -3.22 23.96
N SER A 11 -3.49 -4.06 23.24
CA SER A 11 -3.44 -4.02 21.79
C SER A 11 -4.78 -4.47 21.18
N ALA A 12 -5.11 -3.93 20.01
CA ALA A 12 -6.27 -4.36 19.24
C ALA A 12 -5.85 -5.31 18.11
N LEU A 13 -6.78 -5.99 17.44
CA LEU A 13 -6.49 -6.84 16.28
C LEU A 13 -5.93 -6.02 15.11
N SER A 14 -6.51 -4.84 14.85
CA SER A 14 -6.19 -4.00 13.69
C SER A 14 -6.52 -2.53 13.95
N CYS A 15 -6.03 -1.64 13.08
CA CYS A 15 -6.41 -0.23 13.09
C CYS A 15 -7.92 -0.04 12.93
N LYS A 16 -8.55 -0.87 12.08
CA LYS A 16 -10.00 -0.85 11.86
C LYS A 16 -10.78 -1.19 13.14
N GLN A 17 -10.35 -2.20 13.89
CA GLN A 17 -11.02 -2.53 15.16
C GLN A 17 -10.93 -1.38 16.17
N ILE A 18 -9.78 -0.69 16.27
CA ILE A 18 -9.62 0.47 17.16
C ILE A 18 -10.62 1.57 16.79
N LEU A 19 -10.75 1.84 15.48
CA LEU A 19 -11.68 2.85 14.99
C LEU A 19 -13.14 2.46 15.28
N GLU A 20 -13.54 1.22 14.98
CA GLU A 20 -14.91 0.72 15.20
C GLU A 20 -15.30 0.68 16.68
N ALA A 21 -14.32 0.50 17.58
CA ALA A 21 -14.54 0.58 19.02
C ALA A 21 -14.76 2.01 19.55
N GLY A 22 -14.54 3.04 18.72
CA GLY A 22 -14.63 4.45 19.14
C GLY A 22 -13.39 4.95 19.88
N ASP A 23 -12.30 4.19 19.87
CA ASP A 23 -11.08 4.45 20.64
C ASP A 23 -10.00 5.20 19.84
N SER A 24 -10.34 5.66 18.64
CA SER A 24 -9.47 6.48 17.81
C SER A 24 -9.24 7.87 18.43
N LYS A 25 -7.97 8.27 18.50
CA LYS A 25 -7.52 9.63 18.84
C LYS A 25 -6.98 10.39 17.61
N GLY A 26 -7.36 9.96 16.41
CA GLY A 26 -6.85 10.49 15.14
C GLY A 26 -5.69 9.67 14.56
N ASP A 27 -5.09 10.17 13.48
CA ASP A 27 -3.98 9.50 12.80
C ASP A 27 -2.74 9.42 13.70
N GLY A 28 -2.05 8.27 13.71
CA GLY A 28 -0.80 8.15 14.44
C GLY A 28 -0.48 6.75 14.93
N GLU A 29 0.27 6.69 16.03
CA GLU A 29 0.75 5.45 16.61
C GLU A 29 -0.30 4.75 17.47
N TYR A 30 -0.47 3.45 17.19
CA TYR A 30 -1.30 2.53 17.96
C TYR A 30 -0.60 1.19 18.17
N TRP A 31 -1.17 0.36 19.03
CA TRP A 31 -0.70 -0.99 19.31
C TRP A 31 -1.68 -2.05 18.77
N ILE A 32 -1.19 -2.97 17.94
CA ILE A 32 -1.99 -4.08 17.44
C ILE A 32 -1.36 -5.44 17.76
N ASP A 33 -2.17 -6.47 17.94
CA ASP A 33 -1.78 -7.88 18.03
C ASP A 33 -2.61 -8.69 17.03
N PRO A 34 -2.16 -8.75 15.75
CA PRO A 34 -2.86 -9.44 14.67
C PRO A 34 -3.10 -10.93 14.93
N GLU A 35 -2.26 -11.58 15.74
CA GLU A 35 -2.34 -13.02 16.01
C GLU A 35 -3.06 -13.35 17.32
N LYS A 36 -3.41 -12.34 18.13
CA LYS A 36 -4.02 -12.50 19.45
C LYS A 36 -3.20 -13.42 20.37
N ASN A 37 -1.87 -13.36 20.26
CA ASN A 37 -0.93 -14.21 21.00
C ASN A 37 -0.10 -13.44 22.03
N GLY A 38 -0.40 -12.16 22.25
CA GLY A 38 0.31 -11.25 23.14
C GLY A 38 1.52 -10.56 22.49
N SER A 39 1.84 -10.83 21.22
CA SER A 39 2.96 -10.21 20.49
C SER A 39 2.58 -8.84 19.92
N SER A 40 2.28 -7.88 20.78
CA SER A 40 1.89 -6.53 20.38
C SER A 40 2.96 -5.80 19.54
N LEU A 41 2.51 -5.15 18.48
CA LEU A 41 3.28 -4.33 17.56
C LEU A 41 2.81 -2.88 17.67
N LYS A 42 3.76 -1.95 17.72
CA LYS A 42 3.46 -0.53 17.53
C LYS A 42 3.42 -0.22 16.04
N VAL A 43 2.36 0.40 15.54
CA VAL A 43 2.09 0.61 14.11
C VAL A 43 1.54 2.01 13.86
N PHE A 44 1.58 2.45 12.60
CA PHE A 44 0.91 3.67 12.17
C PHE A 44 -0.48 3.35 11.60
N CYS A 45 -1.50 4.00 12.16
CA CYS A 45 -2.87 3.96 11.66
C CYS A 45 -3.28 5.32 11.11
N ASP A 46 -3.84 5.34 9.90
CA ASP A 46 -4.62 6.47 9.39
C ASP A 46 -6.10 6.23 9.76
N MET A 47 -6.58 7.04 10.68
CA MET A 47 -7.92 6.94 11.27
C MET A 47 -8.90 7.96 10.69
N THR A 48 -8.48 8.73 9.67
CA THR A 48 -9.25 9.88 9.17
C THR A 48 -9.65 9.71 7.71
N THR A 49 -8.72 9.31 6.86
CA THR A 49 -8.91 9.33 5.40
C THR A 49 -9.90 8.26 4.97
N ASP A 50 -10.91 8.64 4.19
CA ASP A 50 -11.96 7.73 3.69
C ASP A 50 -12.64 6.93 4.83
N GLY A 51 -12.88 7.58 5.95
CA GLY A 51 -13.48 6.94 7.13
C GLY A 51 -12.50 6.14 7.98
N GLY A 52 -11.18 6.16 7.69
CA GLY A 52 -10.15 5.67 8.61
C GLY A 52 -10.01 4.14 8.73
N GLY A 53 -9.29 3.70 9.77
CA GLY A 53 -9.04 2.30 10.09
C GLY A 53 -7.89 1.68 9.29
N TRP A 54 -7.09 2.50 8.62
CA TRP A 54 -6.06 2.07 7.68
C TRP A 54 -4.72 1.78 8.37
N LEU A 55 -4.23 0.54 8.27
CA LEU A 55 -2.89 0.15 8.71
C LEU A 55 -1.86 0.42 7.61
N LEU A 56 -0.78 1.14 7.92
CA LEU A 56 0.34 1.38 7.01
C LEU A 56 1.20 0.12 6.82
N VAL A 57 1.27 -0.41 5.58
CA VAL A 57 2.02 -1.63 5.23
C VAL A 57 3.18 -1.40 4.28
N TYR A 58 3.26 -0.19 3.73
CA TYR A 58 4.30 0.24 2.82
C TYR A 58 4.53 1.72 3.11
N ASN A 59 5.76 2.11 3.44
CA ASN A 59 6.12 3.50 3.69
C ASN A 59 7.52 3.79 3.14
N VAL A 60 7.56 4.50 2.01
CA VAL A 60 8.80 5.02 1.45
C VAL A 60 8.70 6.53 1.30
N ILE A 61 9.67 7.24 1.87
CA ILE A 61 9.76 8.71 1.82
C ILE A 61 11.17 9.11 1.40
N ALA A 62 11.28 9.92 0.36
CA ALA A 62 12.54 10.46 -0.11
C ALA A 62 13.10 11.49 0.89
N GLY A 63 14.31 11.25 1.40
CA GLY A 63 14.98 12.18 2.33
C GLY A 63 15.64 13.39 1.63
N GLY A 64 15.70 13.37 0.30
CA GLY A 64 16.38 14.36 -0.54
C GLY A 64 16.31 13.98 -2.01
N THR A 65 17.24 14.51 -2.80
CA THR A 65 17.31 14.30 -4.25
C THR A 65 18.04 13.02 -4.66
N VAL A 66 18.81 12.43 -3.74
CA VAL A 66 19.56 11.20 -3.99
C VAL A 66 18.64 10.00 -3.71
N PRO A 67 18.34 9.15 -4.70
CA PRO A 67 17.50 7.98 -4.48
C PRO A 67 18.16 6.96 -3.57
N PRO A 68 17.39 6.31 -2.67
CA PRO A 68 17.95 5.28 -1.81
C PRO A 68 18.32 4.05 -2.65
N THR A 69 19.39 3.37 -2.25
CA THR A 69 19.92 2.19 -2.95
C THR A 69 19.24 0.88 -2.53
N ASN A 70 18.41 0.91 -1.48
CA ASN A 70 17.70 -0.26 -0.98
C ASN A 70 16.34 0.09 -0.37
N LEU A 71 15.50 -0.95 -0.27
CA LEU A 71 14.30 -0.98 0.55
C LEU A 71 14.52 -1.93 1.73
N THR A 72 13.83 -1.68 2.83
CA THR A 72 13.70 -2.63 3.93
C THR A 72 12.53 -3.57 3.62
N ILE A 73 12.83 -4.67 2.92
CA ILE A 73 11.83 -5.68 2.53
C ILE A 73 11.56 -6.59 3.73
N GLU A 74 10.40 -6.42 4.32
CA GLU A 74 9.99 -7.15 5.51
C GLU A 74 9.28 -8.45 5.11
N LYS A 75 9.91 -9.58 5.46
CA LYS A 75 9.42 -10.92 5.09
C LYS A 75 8.17 -11.35 5.86
N THR A 76 7.86 -10.67 6.96
CA THR A 76 6.73 -10.97 7.83
C THR A 76 5.94 -9.70 8.10
N TYR A 77 4.65 -9.85 8.43
CA TYR A 77 3.79 -8.72 8.76
C TYR A 77 4.31 -7.89 9.94
N LYS A 78 5.10 -8.47 10.86
CA LYS A 78 5.64 -7.75 12.03
C LYS A 78 6.51 -6.55 11.64
N GLY A 79 7.06 -6.57 10.43
CA GLY A 79 7.86 -5.48 9.86
C GLY A 79 7.13 -4.16 9.72
N VAL A 80 5.78 -4.13 9.73
CA VAL A 80 5.01 -2.88 9.73
C VAL A 80 5.35 -1.96 10.90
N SER A 81 5.90 -2.50 11.99
CA SER A 81 6.40 -1.71 13.13
C SER A 81 7.65 -0.87 12.82
N ARG A 82 8.34 -1.14 11.71
CA ARG A 82 9.53 -0.40 11.27
C ARG A 82 9.21 0.77 10.33
N TYR A 83 7.93 1.15 10.22
CA TYR A 83 7.47 2.19 9.29
C TYR A 83 8.27 3.50 9.37
N SER A 84 8.79 3.87 10.55
CA SER A 84 9.57 5.09 10.78
C SER A 84 10.93 5.14 10.07
N ASN A 85 11.41 4.02 9.54
CA ASN A 85 12.65 3.99 8.74
C ASN A 85 12.47 4.59 7.33
N ASN A 86 11.23 4.94 6.94
CA ASN A 86 10.88 5.55 5.66
C ASN A 86 11.32 4.75 4.42
N ARG A 87 11.56 3.45 4.57
CA ARG A 87 11.95 2.52 3.50
C ARG A 87 11.29 1.15 3.65
N MET A 88 10.26 1.04 4.49
CA MET A 88 9.64 -0.24 4.85
C MET A 88 8.62 -0.65 3.81
N VAL A 89 8.74 -1.88 3.32
CA VAL A 89 7.76 -2.51 2.43
C VAL A 89 7.54 -3.95 2.87
N LEU A 90 6.29 -4.43 2.88
CA LEU A 90 6.05 -5.86 3.08
C LEU A 90 6.34 -6.65 1.80
N SER A 91 6.94 -7.84 1.96
CA SER A 91 7.05 -8.82 0.88
C SER A 91 5.69 -9.48 0.60
N PRO A 92 5.53 -10.21 -0.53
CA PRO A 92 4.33 -11.01 -0.78
C PRO A 92 4.00 -11.98 0.37
N GLY A 93 5.02 -12.60 0.97
CA GLY A 93 4.85 -13.46 2.14
C GLY A 93 4.37 -12.71 3.39
N GLY A 94 4.87 -11.49 3.60
CA GLY A 94 4.42 -10.60 4.68
C GLY A 94 2.96 -10.18 4.52
N MET A 95 2.58 -9.79 3.30
CA MET A 95 1.19 -9.45 2.95
C MET A 95 0.25 -10.64 3.16
N ARG A 96 0.62 -11.83 2.68
CA ARG A 96 -0.17 -13.05 2.85
C ARG A 96 -0.38 -13.42 4.31
N LYS A 97 0.69 -13.35 5.11
CA LYS A 97 0.54 -13.62 6.54
C LYS A 97 -0.34 -12.56 7.21
N LEU A 98 -0.21 -11.28 6.86
CA LEU A 98 -1.08 -10.22 7.39
C LEU A 98 -2.55 -10.48 7.03
N ARG A 99 -2.84 -10.84 5.77
CA ARG A 99 -4.20 -11.16 5.29
C ARG A 99 -4.83 -12.28 6.11
N SER A 100 -4.05 -13.33 6.42
CA SER A 100 -4.52 -14.44 7.27
C SER A 100 -4.81 -14.05 8.72
N CYS A 101 -4.18 -12.98 9.23
CA CYS A 101 -4.33 -12.55 10.63
C CYS A 101 -5.48 -11.57 10.83
N ILE A 102 -5.65 -10.59 9.92
CA ILE A 102 -6.63 -9.49 10.11
C ILE A 102 -7.72 -9.45 9.04
N SER A 103 -7.65 -10.30 8.01
CA SER A 103 -8.65 -10.39 6.94
C SER A 103 -9.00 -9.05 6.30
N PHE A 104 -8.01 -8.17 6.08
CA PHE A 104 -8.21 -6.84 5.49
C PHE A 104 -8.84 -6.93 4.09
N THR A 105 -9.92 -6.21 3.82
CA THR A 105 -10.69 -6.31 2.56
C THR A 105 -10.45 -5.16 1.61
N GLN A 106 -9.59 -4.20 1.97
CA GLN A 106 -9.24 -3.10 1.08
C GLN A 106 -7.75 -2.79 1.10
N LEU A 107 -7.26 -2.35 -0.06
CA LEU A 107 -5.94 -1.74 -0.24
C LEU A 107 -6.11 -0.28 -0.63
N ARG A 108 -5.19 0.57 -0.19
CA ARG A 108 -5.14 1.98 -0.59
C ARG A 108 -3.73 2.39 -0.95
N PHE A 109 -3.55 2.85 -2.18
CA PHE A 109 -2.28 3.32 -2.72
C PHE A 109 -2.28 4.85 -2.71
N HIS A 110 -1.21 5.43 -2.20
CA HIS A 110 -1.03 6.88 -2.15
C HIS A 110 0.43 7.25 -2.39
N CYS A 111 0.70 7.93 -3.50
CA CYS A 111 2.00 8.51 -3.75
C CYS A 111 1.87 9.94 -4.29
N ARG A 112 2.94 10.73 -4.09
CA ARG A 112 3.07 12.05 -4.69
C ARG A 112 4.54 12.40 -4.86
N LYS A 113 4.87 12.99 -6.01
CA LYS A 113 6.13 13.70 -6.23
C LYS A 113 5.86 15.20 -6.33
N GLN A 114 6.55 16.00 -5.51
CA GLN A 114 6.28 17.43 -5.38
C GLN A 114 6.53 18.18 -6.68
N GLN A 115 7.63 17.84 -7.37
CA GLN A 115 8.05 18.51 -8.59
C GLN A 115 7.06 18.36 -9.75
N HIS A 116 6.41 17.20 -9.88
CA HIS A 116 5.46 16.93 -10.97
C HIS A 116 4.02 17.29 -10.62
N GLY A 117 3.73 17.54 -9.34
CA GLY A 117 2.41 17.95 -8.86
C GLY A 117 1.31 16.89 -8.97
N ARG A 118 1.62 15.69 -9.48
CA ARG A 118 0.68 14.56 -9.60
C ARG A 118 0.65 13.71 -8.34
N THR A 119 -0.55 13.31 -7.97
CA THR A 119 -0.90 12.47 -6.84
C THR A 119 -1.70 11.30 -7.37
N PHE A 120 -1.18 10.09 -7.16
CA PHE A 120 -1.96 8.86 -7.33
C PHE A 120 -2.49 8.45 -5.97
N HIS A 121 -3.80 8.55 -5.78
CA HIS A 121 -4.47 8.22 -4.53
C HIS A 121 -5.77 7.46 -4.79
N VAL A 122 -5.69 6.14 -4.70
CA VAL A 122 -6.81 5.24 -4.99
C VAL A 122 -6.97 4.20 -3.88
N LYS A 123 -8.19 3.70 -3.70
CA LYS A 123 -8.47 2.50 -2.89
C LYS A 123 -9.16 1.44 -3.73
N THR A 124 -9.05 0.17 -3.34
CA THR A 124 -9.86 -0.88 -3.95
C THR A 124 -11.35 -0.65 -3.65
N ALA A 125 -12.18 -0.87 -4.67
CA ALA A 125 -13.62 -0.71 -4.58
C ALA A 125 -14.24 -1.76 -3.63
N ALA A 126 -15.35 -1.42 -2.97
CA ALA A 126 -16.07 -2.35 -2.10
C ALA A 126 -16.96 -3.31 -2.91
N ASN A 127 -16.36 -4.04 -3.84
CA ASN A 127 -17.02 -4.99 -4.73
C ASN A 127 -16.10 -6.19 -5.04
N SER A 128 -16.60 -7.16 -5.82
CA SER A 128 -15.83 -8.36 -6.19
C SER A 128 -14.56 -8.07 -6.99
N SER A 129 -14.54 -6.98 -7.77
CA SER A 129 -13.36 -6.58 -8.53
C SER A 129 -12.27 -6.01 -7.62
N GLY A 130 -12.64 -5.23 -6.61
CA GLY A 130 -11.70 -4.76 -5.58
C GLY A 130 -11.19 -5.90 -4.70
N GLU A 131 -12.05 -6.85 -4.32
CA GLU A 131 -11.64 -8.06 -3.59
C GLU A 131 -10.64 -8.90 -4.42
N ALA A 132 -10.82 -9.01 -5.74
CA ALA A 132 -9.84 -9.70 -6.59
C ALA A 132 -8.43 -9.07 -6.51
N VAL A 133 -8.33 -7.74 -6.37
CA VAL A 133 -7.05 -7.04 -6.16
C VAL A 133 -6.46 -7.34 -4.79
N VAL A 134 -7.30 -7.34 -3.75
CA VAL A 134 -6.90 -7.69 -2.39
C VAL A 134 -6.43 -9.13 -2.30
N GLY A 135 -7.12 -10.07 -2.94
CA GLY A 135 -6.73 -11.47 -3.00
C GLY A 135 -5.42 -11.68 -3.75
N PHE A 136 -5.19 -10.97 -4.86
CA PHE A 136 -3.92 -11.07 -5.60
C PHE A 136 -2.72 -10.60 -4.76
N PHE A 137 -2.77 -9.38 -4.22
CA PHE A 137 -1.67 -8.84 -3.40
C PHE A 137 -1.62 -9.42 -1.97
N GLY A 138 -2.73 -9.96 -1.49
CA GLY A 138 -2.85 -10.74 -0.26
C GLY A 138 -2.40 -12.19 -0.42
N GLY A 139 -2.10 -12.65 -1.64
CA GLY A 139 -1.59 -14.00 -1.88
C GLY A 139 -2.63 -15.12 -1.83
N ASP A 140 -3.92 -14.78 -1.94
CA ASP A 140 -5.04 -15.73 -2.05
C ASP A 140 -5.15 -16.33 -3.47
N THR A 141 -4.61 -15.63 -4.48
CA THR A 141 -4.61 -16.08 -5.88
C THR A 141 -3.38 -15.59 -6.65
N ASP A 142 -3.03 -16.29 -7.73
CA ASP A 142 -2.04 -15.87 -8.75
C ASP A 142 -2.69 -15.20 -9.96
N VAL A 143 -4.03 -15.18 -10.03
CA VAL A 143 -4.76 -14.56 -11.14
C VAL A 143 -4.62 -13.04 -11.07
N ILE A 144 -4.10 -12.45 -12.14
CA ILE A 144 -3.89 -11.02 -12.23
C ILE A 144 -5.25 -10.31 -12.45
N PRO A 145 -5.66 -9.41 -11.55
CA PRO A 145 -6.99 -8.82 -11.57
C PRO A 145 -7.11 -7.70 -12.60
N LYS A 146 -8.33 -7.49 -13.12
CA LYS A 146 -8.66 -6.34 -13.98
C LYS A 146 -8.47 -5.03 -13.21
N ALA A 147 -7.96 -4.01 -13.89
CA ALA A 147 -7.75 -2.70 -13.31
C ALA A 147 -9.03 -1.87 -13.23
N CYS A 148 -9.71 -1.65 -14.36
CA CYS A 148 -10.93 -0.83 -14.36
C CYS A 148 -12.07 -1.47 -13.55
N GLY A 149 -12.77 -0.64 -12.76
CA GLY A 149 -13.85 -1.08 -11.87
C GLY A 149 -13.39 -1.71 -10.55
N SER A 150 -12.09 -1.97 -10.38
CA SER A 150 -11.53 -2.56 -9.16
C SER A 150 -11.09 -1.53 -8.11
N PHE A 151 -11.04 -0.24 -8.45
CA PHE A 151 -10.60 0.83 -7.56
C PHE A 151 -11.43 2.10 -7.73
N GLU A 152 -11.36 2.96 -6.72
CA GLU A 152 -11.98 4.28 -6.65
C GLU A 152 -10.89 5.33 -6.40
N LYS A 153 -11.00 6.47 -7.09
CA LYS A 153 -10.15 7.64 -6.82
C LYS A 153 -10.56 8.30 -5.52
N LEU A 154 -9.59 8.67 -4.70
CA LEU A 154 -9.81 9.39 -3.46
C LEU A 154 -9.61 10.90 -3.63
N LYS A 155 -10.05 11.66 -2.63
CA LYS A 155 -9.89 13.12 -2.62
C LYS A 155 -8.43 13.51 -2.84
N GLY A 156 -8.19 14.37 -3.82
CA GLY A 156 -6.87 14.87 -4.17
C GLY A 156 -6.12 14.04 -5.23
N ASP A 157 -6.68 12.91 -5.69
CA ASP A 157 -6.15 12.23 -6.87
C ASP A 157 -6.32 13.11 -8.12
N ASN A 158 -5.23 13.26 -8.87
CA ASN A 158 -5.21 13.92 -10.17
C ASN A 158 -4.35 13.11 -11.16
N SER A 159 -4.29 11.79 -10.95
CA SER A 159 -3.36 10.93 -11.65
C SER A 159 -3.83 10.56 -13.06
N VAL A 160 -2.88 10.47 -13.98
CA VAL A 160 -3.11 9.95 -15.33
C VAL A 160 -3.30 8.44 -15.27
N LEU A 161 -2.51 7.76 -14.44
CA LEU A 161 -2.55 6.32 -14.22
C LEU A 161 -3.97 5.85 -13.87
N ALA A 162 -4.61 6.45 -12.87
CA ALA A 162 -5.97 6.09 -12.46
C ALA A 162 -7.05 6.43 -13.51
N SER A 163 -6.75 7.29 -14.49
CA SER A 163 -7.66 7.68 -15.57
C SER A 163 -7.58 6.75 -16.79
N ARG A 164 -6.52 5.93 -16.89
CA ARG A 164 -6.21 5.08 -18.06
C ARG A 164 -6.05 3.61 -17.66
N CYS A 165 -6.93 3.13 -16.76
CA CYS A 165 -6.87 1.76 -16.23
C CYS A 165 -6.96 0.66 -17.30
N VAL A 166 -7.56 0.93 -18.46
CA VAL A 166 -7.65 -0.02 -19.58
C VAL A 166 -6.29 -0.35 -20.20
N GLU A 167 -5.29 0.51 -19.97
CA GLU A 167 -3.95 0.38 -20.53
C GLU A 167 -2.93 -0.19 -19.56
N TRP A 168 -3.39 -0.66 -18.39
CA TRP A 168 -2.49 -1.15 -17.36
C TRP A 168 -1.97 -2.55 -17.66
N GLY A 169 -0.75 -2.80 -17.17
CA GLY A 169 -0.24 -4.14 -16.93
C GLY A 169 0.37 -4.84 -18.13
N TRP A 170 0.88 -6.04 -17.84
CA TRP A 170 1.42 -6.99 -18.82
C TRP A 170 1.10 -8.41 -18.40
N GLU A 171 0.61 -9.20 -19.34
CA GLU A 171 0.28 -10.62 -19.15
C GLU A 171 0.35 -11.32 -20.52
N ASN A 172 0.77 -12.59 -20.56
CA ASN A 172 0.78 -13.40 -21.79
C ASN A 172 1.53 -12.73 -22.96
N GLY A 173 2.63 -12.05 -22.67
CA GLY A 173 3.47 -11.42 -23.70
C GLY A 173 2.98 -10.08 -24.24
N ALA A 174 1.88 -9.51 -23.72
CA ALA A 174 1.33 -8.24 -24.21
C ALA A 174 1.22 -7.18 -23.11
N TYR A 175 1.53 -5.92 -23.45
CA TYR A 175 1.23 -4.74 -22.63
C TYR A 175 -0.20 -4.23 -22.89
N HIS A 176 -0.68 -3.33 -22.03
CA HIS A 176 -1.98 -2.66 -22.18
C HIS A 176 -3.18 -3.63 -22.11
N VAL A 177 -3.08 -4.59 -21.20
CA VAL A 177 -4.09 -5.67 -21.02
C VAL A 177 -5.21 -5.29 -20.06
N GLY A 178 -5.18 -4.08 -19.49
CA GLY A 178 -6.18 -3.59 -18.55
C GLY A 178 -6.16 -4.32 -17.20
N LYS A 179 -4.97 -4.78 -16.77
CA LYS A 179 -4.77 -5.55 -15.54
C LYS A 179 -3.76 -4.89 -14.62
N TRP A 180 -3.87 -5.17 -13.32
CA TRP A 180 -2.83 -4.78 -12.35
C TRP A 180 -1.53 -5.52 -12.64
N GLY A 181 -0.40 -5.00 -12.17
CA GLY A 181 0.82 -5.80 -12.07
C GLY A 181 1.47 -6.23 -13.39
N LEU A 182 2.55 -6.99 -13.21
CA LEU A 182 3.37 -7.59 -14.23
C LEU A 182 3.38 -9.10 -13.95
N GLU A 183 3.00 -9.93 -14.93
CA GLU A 183 3.04 -11.39 -14.77
C GLU A 183 4.40 -11.89 -14.26
N GLY A 184 4.36 -12.78 -13.27
CA GLY A 184 5.53 -13.27 -12.55
C GLY A 184 5.95 -12.45 -11.32
N TYR A 185 5.36 -11.27 -11.08
CA TYR A 185 5.70 -10.39 -9.96
C TYR A 185 4.48 -10.07 -9.09
N LYS A 186 4.68 -10.06 -7.77
CA LYS A 186 3.64 -9.70 -6.78
C LYS A 186 4.09 -8.61 -5.81
N GLU A 187 5.34 -8.21 -5.91
CA GLU A 187 5.97 -7.20 -5.10
C GLU A 187 5.31 -5.85 -5.30
N LEU A 188 4.81 -5.25 -4.23
CA LEU A 188 4.15 -3.93 -4.26
C LEU A 188 5.11 -2.78 -4.66
N TYR A 189 6.42 -3.03 -4.68
CA TYR A 189 7.44 -2.09 -5.11
C TYR A 189 7.80 -2.23 -6.61
N MET A 190 7.28 -3.26 -7.28
CA MET A 190 7.57 -3.59 -8.69
C MET A 190 6.29 -3.55 -9.53
N TYR A 191 6.11 -2.47 -10.29
CA TYR A 191 5.08 -2.35 -11.34
C TYR A 191 3.65 -2.73 -10.91
N SER A 192 3.23 -2.40 -9.68
CA SER A 192 1.90 -2.80 -9.20
C SER A 192 0.76 -2.19 -10.02
N ALA A 193 0.93 -0.95 -10.45
CA ALA A 193 0.05 -0.25 -11.39
C ALA A 193 0.92 0.51 -12.38
N PHE A 194 0.79 0.25 -13.68
CA PHE A 194 1.69 0.85 -14.66
C PHE A 194 1.09 0.84 -16.06
N ILE A 195 1.44 1.85 -16.86
CA ILE A 195 1.19 1.91 -18.31
C ILE A 195 2.55 1.93 -18.98
N TYR A 196 2.82 0.94 -19.84
CA TYR A 196 4.11 0.80 -20.52
C TYR A 196 4.53 2.11 -21.22
N GLY A 197 5.78 2.53 -20.98
CA GLY A 197 6.35 3.74 -21.58
C GLY A 197 5.79 5.07 -21.07
N HIS A 198 4.94 5.07 -20.03
CA HIS A 198 4.17 6.25 -19.64
C HIS A 198 4.25 6.57 -18.14
N HIS A 199 3.29 6.08 -17.35
CA HIS A 199 3.10 6.44 -15.95
C HIS A 199 3.11 5.17 -15.12
N HIS A 200 3.82 5.17 -13.99
CA HIS A 200 3.98 3.97 -13.18
C HIS A 200 3.88 4.24 -11.67
N TRP A 201 3.55 3.19 -10.93
CA TRP A 201 3.81 3.02 -9.50
C TRP A 201 5.02 2.10 -9.34
N VAL A 202 6.19 2.65 -9.05
CA VAL A 202 7.44 1.86 -8.91
C VAL A 202 8.40 2.48 -7.92
N THR A 203 9.03 1.62 -7.13
CA THR A 203 10.07 1.96 -6.13
C THR A 203 11.11 0.84 -6.14
N TRP A 204 11.84 0.73 -7.24
CA TRP A 204 12.73 -0.40 -7.51
C TRP A 204 14.20 0.07 -7.55
N PRO A 205 14.87 0.14 -6.38
CA PRO A 205 16.24 0.66 -6.28
C PRO A 205 17.24 -0.03 -7.20
N GLY A 206 17.13 -1.36 -7.36
CA GLY A 206 18.05 -2.16 -8.19
C GLY A 206 18.03 -1.76 -9.68
N HIS A 207 16.99 -1.07 -10.12
CA HIS A 207 16.85 -0.55 -11.49
C HIS A 207 16.79 0.99 -11.52
N GLY A 208 17.07 1.66 -10.39
CA GLY A 208 17.05 3.12 -10.30
C GLY A 208 15.68 3.76 -10.55
N ARG A 209 14.58 3.06 -10.22
CA ARG A 209 13.21 3.51 -10.56
C ARG A 209 12.45 4.02 -9.34
N TRP A 210 11.91 5.23 -9.46
CA TRP A 210 11.26 5.99 -8.38
C TRP A 210 10.10 6.82 -8.91
N GLU A 211 9.03 6.12 -9.25
CA GLU A 211 7.98 6.64 -10.12
C GLU A 211 6.65 6.68 -9.36
N CYS A 212 6.01 7.83 -9.43
CA CYS A 212 4.67 8.04 -8.90
C CYS A 212 3.84 8.76 -9.94
N ASP A 213 3.02 7.99 -10.68
CA ASP A 213 2.27 8.50 -11.82
C ASP A 213 3.18 9.29 -12.77
N ASP A 214 4.36 8.75 -13.05
CA ASP A 214 5.33 9.29 -14.00
C ASP A 214 6.27 8.18 -14.50
N SER A 215 7.30 8.57 -15.25
CA SER A 215 8.40 7.70 -15.72
C SER A 215 9.77 8.31 -15.44
N ARG A 216 9.87 9.10 -14.36
CA ARG A 216 11.08 9.86 -14.01
C ARG A 216 11.64 9.35 -12.69
N ASN A 217 12.96 9.30 -12.58
CA ASN A 217 13.67 8.86 -11.38
C ASN A 217 14.13 10.02 -10.47
N ASP A 218 13.76 11.26 -10.81
CA ASP A 218 14.04 12.44 -10.02
C ASP A 218 13.29 12.40 -8.70
N LEU A 219 13.91 12.90 -7.62
CA LEU A 219 13.33 12.94 -6.30
C LEU A 219 13.52 14.31 -5.68
N THR A 220 12.58 14.67 -4.81
CA THR A 220 12.67 15.80 -3.90
C THR A 220 12.35 15.36 -2.48
N ARG A 221 12.88 16.08 -1.49
CA ARG A 221 12.66 15.75 -0.09
C ARG A 221 11.15 15.75 0.22
N GLY A 222 10.65 14.63 0.72
CA GLY A 222 9.24 14.47 1.08
C GLY A 222 8.38 13.84 -0.01
N ASP A 223 8.93 13.52 -1.19
CA ASP A 223 8.25 12.60 -2.12
C ASP A 223 7.98 11.28 -1.42
N PHE A 224 6.81 10.67 -1.65
CA PHE A 224 6.42 9.49 -0.89
C PHE A 224 5.61 8.48 -1.71
N TRP A 225 5.66 7.24 -1.23
CA TRP A 225 4.84 6.11 -1.64
C TRP A 225 4.36 5.39 -0.40
N LYS A 226 3.05 5.27 -0.26
CA LYS A 226 2.41 4.63 0.88
C LYS A 226 1.31 3.68 0.43
N ILE A 227 1.25 2.51 1.05
CA ILE A 227 0.16 1.56 0.88
C ILE A 227 -0.41 1.21 2.24
N TYR A 228 -1.73 1.16 2.31
CA TYR A 228 -2.47 0.85 3.51
C TYR A 228 -3.44 -0.31 3.28
N VAL A 229 -3.78 -1.01 4.36
CA VAL A 229 -4.81 -2.05 4.38
C VAL A 229 -5.84 -1.79 5.47
N ARG A 230 -7.09 -2.23 5.28
CA ARG A 230 -8.10 -2.27 6.34
C ARG A 230 -9.14 -3.37 6.11
#